data_AF-S3U7R5-F1
#
_entry.id   AF-S3U7R5-F1
#
_cell.length_a   1.000
_cell.length_b   1.000
_cell.length_c   1.000
_cell.angle_alpha   90.00
_cell.angle_beta   90.00
_cell.angle_gamma   90.00
#
_symmetry.space_group_name_H-M   'P 1'
#
loop_
_entity.id
_entity.type
_entity.pdbx_description
1 polymer ?
#
loop_
_entity_poly.entity_id
_entity_poly.type
_entity_poly.pdbx_seq_one_letter_code
_entity_poly.pdbx_strand_id
1 'polypeptide(L)'
;MQITINQNVQTARLLDGLLQLKRQQPMIKTRWIAVPILLLIFTYSWQQQFFSAWVILPFMWTVIVLNLALIARSKSKKLQKIDQFKFDPVFWERFRFRYPEVSLKQRQLVEAGFKDYLALHVIRKQAYAMPSHAVDALWHVMLEFPKQYQDLCKQTLGRPLHHQPNDSSTTPKQQTQQFFEAWRVSCGLHAYQPRNTLLLPRLFAVDQVLNWQDGQYFDLELMTKDYMHYLQAQSSSSSSGCSSSSNSCSSCSSCGSGGGD
;
A
#
# COMPACT_ATOMS: atom_id res chain seq x y z
N MET A 1 37.90 -13.37 10.00
CA MET A 1 37.00 -14.12 10.92
C MET A 1 36.09 -13.19 11.72
N GLN A 2 36.61 -12.28 12.57
CA GLN A 2 35.75 -11.38 13.37
C GLN A 2 34.81 -10.49 12.54
N ILE A 3 35.28 -9.91 11.42
CA ILE A 3 34.46 -9.08 10.52
C ILE A 3 33.26 -9.87 9.98
N THR A 4 33.50 -11.08 9.47
CA THR A 4 32.46 -11.98 8.94
C THR A 4 31.46 -12.42 10.01
N ILE A 5 31.93 -12.69 11.24
CA ILE A 5 31.04 -12.99 12.37
C ILE A 5 30.15 -11.80 12.71
N ASN A 6 30.71 -10.59 12.78
CA ASN A 6 29.95 -9.38 13.09
C ASN A 6 28.91 -9.05 12.02
N GLN A 7 29.24 -9.20 10.74
CA GLN A 7 28.29 -9.05 9.63
C GLN A 7 27.14 -10.06 9.72
N ASN A 8 27.45 -11.34 9.97
CA ASN A 8 26.43 -12.39 10.14
C ASN A 8 25.52 -12.16 11.36
N VAL A 9 26.05 -11.58 12.45
CA VAL A 9 25.24 -11.19 13.62
C VAL A 9 24.35 -9.99 13.30
N GLN A 10 24.83 -9.02 12.51
CA GLN A 10 24.03 -7.87 12.07
C GLN A 10 22.90 -8.29 11.13
N THR A 11 23.17 -9.10 10.10
CA THR A 11 22.12 -9.59 9.18
C THR A 11 21.09 -10.45 9.90
N ALA A 12 21.51 -11.32 10.83
CA ALA A 12 20.59 -12.10 11.65
C ALA A 12 19.66 -11.21 12.50
N ARG A 13 20.20 -10.16 13.14
CA ARG A 13 19.40 -9.18 13.92
C ARG A 13 18.42 -8.38 13.04
N LEU A 14 18.84 -7.96 11.85
CA LEU A 14 17.95 -7.28 10.90
C LEU A 14 16.83 -8.20 10.45
N LEU A 15 17.14 -9.46 10.12
CA LEU A 15 16.17 -10.47 9.73
C LEU A 15 15.15 -10.76 10.85
N ASP A 16 15.61 -10.86 12.11
CA ASP A 16 14.71 -10.97 13.27
C ASP A 16 13.83 -9.74 13.44
N GLY A 17 14.40 -8.53 13.29
CA GLY A 17 13.64 -7.28 13.34
C GLY A 17 12.52 -7.24 12.29
N LEU A 18 12.83 -7.60 11.04
CA LEU A 18 11.85 -7.67 9.96
C LEU A 18 10.77 -8.74 10.20
N LEU A 19 11.12 -9.91 10.73
CA LEU A 19 10.14 -10.94 11.09
C LEU A 19 9.20 -10.47 12.22
N GLN A 20 9.68 -9.69 13.17
CA GLN A 20 8.89 -9.15 14.28
C GLN A 20 7.98 -7.98 13.88
N LEU A 21 8.14 -7.38 12.68
CA LEU A 21 7.27 -6.29 12.20
C LEU A 21 5.81 -6.75 12.06
N LYS A 22 4.95 -6.19 12.92
CA LYS A 22 3.49 -6.42 12.91
C LYS A 22 2.80 -5.47 11.93
N ARG A 23 1.79 -6.00 11.23
CA ARG A 23 0.91 -5.21 10.36
C ARG A 23 -0.04 -4.36 11.20
N GLN A 24 -0.02 -3.06 10.98
CA GLN A 24 -0.98 -2.12 11.56
C GLN A 24 -2.37 -2.41 11.03
N GLN A 25 -3.31 -2.54 11.96
CA GLN A 25 -4.72 -2.77 11.65
C GLN A 25 -5.43 -1.42 11.49
N PRO A 26 -6.24 -1.19 10.45
CA PRO A 26 -7.03 0.03 10.35
C PRO A 26 -8.04 0.08 11.50
N MET A 27 -7.84 1.01 12.43
CA MET A 27 -8.67 1.21 13.61
C MET A 27 -9.24 2.63 13.65
N ILE A 28 -10.56 2.74 13.84
CA ILE A 28 -11.21 4.01 14.19
C ILE A 28 -11.29 4.07 15.72
N LYS A 29 -10.82 5.17 16.33
CA LYS A 29 -10.88 5.33 17.79
C LYS A 29 -12.35 5.35 18.23
N THR A 30 -12.69 4.59 19.26
CA THR A 30 -14.06 4.46 19.79
C THR A 30 -14.74 5.79 20.07
N ARG A 31 -14.00 6.80 20.52
CA ARG A 31 -14.48 8.19 20.70
C ARG A 31 -15.15 8.77 19.46
N TRP A 32 -14.61 8.55 18.25
CA TRP A 32 -15.21 9.06 17.02
C TRP A 32 -16.57 8.42 16.70
N ILE A 33 -16.79 7.18 17.15
CA ILE A 33 -18.07 6.47 17.00
C ILE A 33 -19.04 6.93 18.09
N ALA A 34 -18.56 7.12 19.33
CA ALA A 34 -19.39 7.47 20.48
C ALA A 34 -19.90 8.93 20.45
N VAL A 35 -19.08 9.90 20.04
CA VAL A 35 -19.47 11.33 20.00
C VAL A 35 -20.76 11.59 19.20
N PRO A 36 -20.88 11.17 17.92
CA PRO A 36 -22.08 11.46 17.16
C PRO A 36 -23.31 10.66 17.64
N ILE A 37 -23.11 9.47 18.25
CA ILE A 37 -24.20 8.72 18.91
C ILE A 37 -24.71 9.46 20.15
N LEU A 38 -23.82 9.97 20.99
CA LEU A 38 -24.19 10.76 22.18
C LEU A 38 -24.90 12.06 21.80
N LEU A 39 -24.48 12.72 20.73
CA LEU A 39 -25.17 13.90 20.19
C LEU A 39 -26.60 13.55 19.74
N LEU A 40 -26.80 12.43 19.03
CA LEU A 40 -28.14 11.98 18.66
C LEU A 40 -29.02 11.67 19.87
N ILE A 41 -28.49 10.98 20.88
CA ILE A 41 -29.23 10.68 22.13
C ILE A 41 -29.62 11.99 22.82
N PHE A 42 -28.71 12.96 22.93
CA PHE A 42 -29.00 14.26 23.52
C PHE A 42 -30.09 15.02 22.76
N THR A 43 -30.01 15.10 21.42
CA THR A 43 -31.06 15.75 20.61
C THR A 43 -32.41 15.03 20.68
N TYR A 44 -32.41 13.69 20.83
CA TYR A 44 -33.63 12.90 20.99
C TYR A 44 -34.27 13.12 22.37
N SER A 45 -33.47 13.29 23.43
CA SER A 45 -33.96 13.62 24.77
C SER A 45 -34.54 15.04 24.87
N TRP A 46 -34.10 15.97 24.01
CA TRP A 46 -34.56 17.37 23.96
C TRP A 46 -35.78 17.55 23.02
N GLN A 47 -36.78 16.67 23.09
CA GLN A 47 -37.95 16.73 22.21
C GLN A 47 -38.87 17.94 22.51
N GLN A 48 -38.58 19.06 21.86
CA GLN A 48 -39.53 20.11 21.51
C GLN A 48 -40.05 19.88 20.08
N GLN A 49 -41.32 20.20 19.81
CA GLN A 49 -42.08 19.71 18.65
C GLN A 49 -41.64 20.19 17.24
N PHE A 50 -40.49 20.85 17.10
CA PHE A 50 -40.01 21.34 15.82
C PHE A 50 -39.08 20.33 15.15
N PHE A 51 -39.56 19.77 14.03
CA PHE A 51 -38.82 18.88 13.14
C PHE A 51 -37.60 19.61 12.58
N SER A 52 -36.46 19.45 13.26
CA SER A 52 -35.31 20.36 13.13
C SER A 52 -34.23 19.74 12.26
N ALA A 53 -33.95 20.39 11.12
CA ALA A 53 -32.93 19.95 10.15
C ALA A 53 -31.53 19.76 10.79
N TRP A 54 -31.28 20.39 11.93
CA TRP A 54 -30.10 20.22 12.77
C TRP A 54 -29.85 18.76 13.24
N VAL A 55 -30.87 17.89 13.29
CA VAL A 55 -30.72 16.46 13.61
C VAL A 55 -30.16 15.65 12.43
N ILE A 56 -30.33 16.15 11.19
CA ILE A 56 -29.85 15.47 9.97
C ILE A 56 -28.32 15.44 9.93
N LEU A 57 -27.65 16.49 10.37
CA LEU A 57 -26.19 16.59 10.37
C LEU A 57 -25.49 15.54 11.27
N PRO A 58 -25.80 15.40 12.58
CA PRO A 58 -25.23 14.33 13.41
C PRO A 58 -25.67 12.93 12.95
N PHE A 59 -26.86 12.77 12.36
CA PHE A 59 -27.29 11.50 11.78
C PHE A 59 -26.45 11.10 10.57
N MET A 60 -26.24 12.00 9.60
CA MET A 60 -25.35 11.74 8.47
C MET A 60 -23.91 11.47 8.96
N TRP A 61 -23.46 12.17 10.00
CA TRP A 61 -22.14 11.93 10.60
C TRP A 61 -22.03 10.55 11.29
N THR A 62 -23.03 10.08 12.05
CA THR A 62 -23.02 8.71 12.60
C THR A 62 -22.97 7.67 11.49
N VAL A 63 -23.78 7.82 10.43
CA VAL A 63 -23.83 6.89 9.30
C VAL A 63 -22.47 6.81 8.60
N ILE A 64 -21.82 7.96 8.34
CA ILE A 64 -20.47 8.00 7.75
C ILE A 64 -19.45 7.30 8.66
N VAL A 65 -19.41 7.64 9.96
CA VAL A 65 -18.44 7.04 10.89
C VAL A 65 -18.67 5.54 11.07
N LEU A 66 -19.93 5.09 11.17
CA LEU A 66 -20.29 3.68 11.28
C LEU A 66 -19.90 2.91 10.01
N ASN A 67 -20.16 3.47 8.82
CA ASN A 67 -19.74 2.90 7.55
C ASN A 67 -18.21 2.73 7.48
N LEU A 68 -17.45 3.79 7.80
CA LEU A 68 -15.99 3.73 7.86
C LEU A 68 -15.49 2.71 8.90
N ALA A 69 -16.16 2.59 10.05
CA ALA A 69 -15.81 1.61 11.09
C ALA A 69 -16.08 0.17 10.65
N LEU A 70 -17.17 -0.08 9.91
CA LEU A 70 -17.45 -1.38 9.30
C LEU A 70 -16.42 -1.74 8.21
N ILE A 71 -16.01 -0.77 7.37
CA ILE A 71 -14.94 -0.95 6.38
C ILE A 71 -13.61 -1.28 7.08
N ALA A 72 -13.24 -0.51 8.11
CA ALA A 72 -12.04 -0.72 8.90
C ALA A 72 -12.03 -2.12 9.54
N ARG A 73 -13.11 -2.50 10.24
CA ARG A 73 -13.28 -3.82 10.85
C ARG A 73 -13.21 -4.96 9.82
N SER A 74 -13.80 -4.76 8.63
CA SER A 74 -13.75 -5.73 7.52
C SER A 74 -12.31 -5.94 7.01
N LYS A 75 -11.56 -4.84 6.80
CA LYS A 75 -10.13 -4.90 6.44
C LYS A 75 -9.31 -5.60 7.52
N SER A 76 -9.48 -5.24 8.79
CA SER A 76 -8.71 -5.84 9.89
C SER A 76 -8.95 -7.35 10.02
N LYS A 77 -10.19 -7.81 9.87
CA LYS A 77 -10.51 -9.26 9.80
C LYS A 77 -9.79 -9.96 8.63
N LYS A 78 -9.65 -9.32 7.47
CA LYS A 78 -8.92 -9.88 6.32
C LYS A 78 -7.41 -9.91 6.55
N LEU A 79 -6.84 -8.89 7.16
CA LEU A 79 -5.42 -8.89 7.54
C LEU A 79 -5.11 -9.99 8.56
N GLN A 80 -5.94 -10.15 9.59
CA GLN A 80 -5.80 -11.26 10.56
C GLN A 80 -5.87 -12.64 9.88
N LYS A 81 -6.74 -12.82 8.88
CA LYS A 81 -6.76 -14.05 8.06
C LYS A 81 -5.46 -14.26 7.29
N ILE A 82 -4.88 -13.20 6.72
CA ILE A 82 -3.58 -13.27 6.04
C ILE A 82 -2.47 -13.64 7.02
N ASP A 83 -2.45 -13.07 8.23
CA ASP A 83 -1.45 -13.38 9.27
C ASP A 83 -1.46 -14.89 9.61
N GLN A 84 -2.67 -15.44 9.82
CA GLN A 84 -2.92 -16.83 10.22
C GLN A 84 -2.88 -17.85 9.07
N PHE A 85 -2.91 -17.39 7.81
CA PHE A 85 -2.92 -18.26 6.65
C PHE A 85 -1.64 -19.12 6.57
N LYS A 86 -1.80 -20.40 6.20
CA LYS A 86 -0.69 -21.32 5.94
C LYS A 86 -0.66 -21.63 4.46
N PHE A 87 0.51 -21.48 3.85
CA PHE A 87 0.73 -21.83 2.44
C PHE A 87 0.72 -23.35 2.27
N ASP A 88 0.29 -23.81 1.10
CA ASP A 88 0.34 -25.22 0.71
C ASP A 88 1.81 -25.70 0.71
N PRO A 89 2.13 -26.88 1.30
CA PRO A 89 3.48 -27.43 1.29
C PRO A 89 4.11 -27.55 -0.10
N VAL A 90 3.32 -27.75 -1.15
CA VAL A 90 3.82 -27.91 -2.53
C VAL A 90 4.61 -26.69 -3.01
N PHE A 91 4.21 -25.49 -2.60
CA PHE A 91 4.93 -24.25 -2.90
C PHE A 91 6.33 -24.26 -2.27
N TRP A 92 6.44 -24.75 -1.03
CA TRP A 92 7.70 -24.79 -0.29
C TRP A 92 8.61 -25.95 -0.68
N GLU A 93 8.06 -27.04 -1.21
CA GLU A 93 8.83 -28.09 -1.86
C GLU A 93 9.45 -27.58 -3.16
N ARG A 94 8.65 -26.97 -4.03
CA ARG A 94 9.11 -26.41 -5.30
C ARG A 94 10.08 -25.25 -5.13
N PHE A 95 9.84 -24.35 -4.16
CA PHE A 95 10.74 -23.24 -3.86
C PHE A 95 12.09 -23.73 -3.31
N ARG A 96 12.10 -24.70 -2.38
CA ARG A 96 13.36 -25.32 -1.89
C ARG A 96 14.15 -26.02 -2.97
N PHE A 97 13.47 -26.63 -3.95
CA PHE A 97 14.14 -27.27 -5.08
C PHE A 97 14.84 -26.25 -5.99
N ARG A 98 14.25 -25.05 -6.17
CA ARG A 98 14.84 -23.98 -6.98
C ARG A 98 15.94 -23.20 -6.23
N TYR A 99 15.74 -22.98 -4.93
CA TYR A 99 16.57 -22.13 -4.07
C TYR A 99 17.04 -22.90 -2.81
N PRO A 100 17.87 -23.96 -2.96
CA PRO A 100 18.31 -24.81 -1.85
C PRO A 100 19.16 -24.08 -0.80
N GLU A 101 19.84 -23.01 -1.18
CA GLU A 101 20.65 -22.13 -0.32
C GLU A 101 19.82 -21.32 0.68
N VAL A 102 18.51 -21.14 0.45
CA VAL A 102 17.65 -20.29 1.28
C VAL A 102 17.19 -21.03 2.54
N SER A 103 17.78 -20.64 3.67
CA SER A 103 17.50 -21.21 4.98
C SER A 103 16.02 -21.09 5.38
N LEU A 104 15.59 -21.89 6.36
CA LEU A 104 14.21 -21.87 6.87
C LEU A 104 13.78 -20.47 7.34
N LYS A 105 14.68 -19.75 8.04
CA LYS A 105 14.40 -18.43 8.61
C LYS A 105 14.30 -17.35 7.53
N GLN A 106 15.09 -17.48 6.46
CA GLN A 106 14.97 -16.63 5.26
C GLN A 106 13.67 -16.91 4.51
N ARG A 107 13.26 -18.18 4.36
CA ARG A 107 11.94 -18.53 3.78
C ARG A 107 10.77 -17.97 4.58
N GLN A 108 10.86 -17.93 5.91
CA GLN A 108 9.86 -17.23 6.76
C GLN A 108 9.81 -15.72 6.48
N LEU A 109 10.94 -15.07 6.17
CA LEU A 109 10.97 -13.66 5.80
C LEU A 109 10.32 -13.42 4.44
N VAL A 110 10.60 -14.27 3.45
CA VAL A 110 9.94 -14.25 2.13
C VAL A 110 8.43 -14.47 2.27
N GLU A 111 8.01 -15.42 3.12
CA GLU A 111 6.59 -15.63 3.45
C GLU A 111 5.94 -14.38 4.05
N ALA A 112 6.61 -13.75 5.02
CA ALA A 112 6.13 -12.53 5.66
C ALA A 112 6.06 -11.34 4.68
N GLY A 113 7.00 -11.27 3.72
CA GLY A 113 6.95 -10.34 2.59
C GLY A 113 5.75 -10.60 1.68
N PHE A 114 5.52 -11.83 1.22
CA PHE A 114 4.36 -12.14 0.37
C PHE A 114 3.03 -11.86 1.08
N LYS A 115 2.94 -12.15 2.38
CA LYS A 115 1.78 -11.77 3.22
C LYS A 115 1.61 -10.25 3.34
N ASP A 116 2.68 -9.44 3.30
CA ASP A 116 2.55 -7.98 3.17
C ASP A 116 2.00 -7.58 1.80
N TYR A 117 2.48 -8.19 0.72
CA TYR A 117 1.97 -7.93 -0.62
C TYR A 117 0.46 -8.24 -0.75
N LEU A 118 -0.01 -9.34 -0.17
CA LEU A 118 -1.46 -9.60 -0.05
C LEU A 118 -2.17 -8.52 0.79
N ALA A 119 -1.54 -8.02 1.86
CA ALA A 119 -2.10 -6.96 2.70
C ALA A 119 -2.24 -5.61 1.94
N LEU A 120 -1.31 -5.26 1.04
CA LEU A 120 -1.42 -4.08 0.15
C LEU A 120 -2.75 -4.12 -0.62
N HIS A 121 -3.11 -5.28 -1.18
CA HIS A 121 -4.36 -5.51 -1.94
C HIS A 121 -5.63 -5.63 -1.07
N VAL A 122 -5.50 -5.75 0.26
CA VAL A 122 -6.61 -5.61 1.22
C VAL A 122 -6.81 -4.14 1.62
N ILE A 123 -5.73 -3.38 1.80
CA ILE A 123 -5.77 -1.97 2.17
C ILE A 123 -6.36 -1.11 1.04
N ARG A 124 -5.95 -1.31 -0.22
CA ARG A 124 -6.58 -0.71 -1.41
C ARG A 124 -6.67 -1.73 -2.54
N LYS A 125 -7.77 -1.70 -3.29
CA LYS A 125 -7.97 -2.52 -4.50
C LYS A 125 -7.37 -1.81 -5.71
N GLN A 126 -6.05 -1.90 -5.86
CA GLN A 126 -5.31 -1.39 -7.03
C GLN A 126 -4.20 -2.37 -7.42
N ALA A 127 -3.57 -2.15 -8.58
CA ALA A 127 -2.34 -2.82 -8.97
C ALA A 127 -1.15 -2.23 -8.21
N TYR A 128 -0.13 -3.05 -7.97
CA TYR A 128 1.12 -2.69 -7.29
C TYR A 128 2.26 -3.39 -8.00
N ALA A 129 3.42 -2.73 -8.09
CA ALA A 129 4.65 -3.42 -8.45
C ALA A 129 5.10 -4.29 -7.27
N MET A 130 5.74 -5.42 -7.55
CA MET A 130 6.44 -6.22 -6.55
C MET A 130 7.85 -5.65 -6.36
N PRO A 131 8.22 -5.09 -5.19
CA PRO A 131 9.50 -4.42 -4.99
C PRO A 131 10.57 -5.35 -4.37
N SER A 132 10.39 -6.66 -4.49
CA SER A 132 11.32 -7.68 -3.97
C SER A 132 11.29 -8.89 -4.89
N HIS A 133 12.41 -9.19 -5.53
CA HIS A 133 12.58 -10.34 -6.40
C HIS A 133 12.58 -11.66 -5.61
N ALA A 134 13.00 -11.67 -4.33
CA ALA A 134 12.87 -12.85 -3.49
C ALA A 134 11.40 -13.22 -3.23
N VAL A 135 10.55 -12.22 -3.02
CA VAL A 135 9.10 -12.39 -2.83
C VAL A 135 8.40 -12.71 -4.16
N ASP A 136 8.84 -12.10 -5.27
CA ASP A 136 8.33 -12.42 -6.61
C ASP A 136 8.70 -13.84 -7.05
N ALA A 137 9.90 -14.32 -6.73
CA ALA A 137 10.32 -15.70 -7.00
C ALA A 137 9.41 -16.73 -6.29
N LEU A 138 9.01 -16.45 -5.05
CA LEU A 138 8.00 -17.27 -4.36
C LEU A 138 6.63 -17.16 -5.05
N TRP A 139 6.23 -15.97 -5.48
CA TRP A 139 4.97 -15.77 -6.21
C TRP A 139 4.94 -16.56 -7.53
N HIS A 140 6.00 -16.49 -8.32
CA HIS A 140 6.17 -17.28 -9.55
C HIS A 140 6.06 -18.78 -9.30
N VAL A 141 6.67 -19.30 -8.22
CA VAL A 141 6.49 -20.70 -7.81
C VAL A 141 5.03 -21.03 -7.49
N MET A 142 4.24 -20.10 -6.94
CA MET A 142 2.80 -20.34 -6.73
C MET A 142 2.02 -20.40 -8.05
N LEU A 143 2.40 -19.61 -9.06
CA LEU A 143 1.75 -19.62 -10.38
C LEU A 143 1.93 -20.95 -11.13
N GLU A 144 2.98 -21.72 -10.82
CA GLU A 144 3.15 -23.11 -11.33
C GLU A 144 2.02 -24.06 -10.84
N PHE A 145 1.29 -23.72 -9.76
CA PHE A 145 0.20 -24.53 -9.20
C PHE A 145 -1.12 -23.73 -9.16
N PRO A 146 -1.79 -23.55 -10.32
CA PRO A 146 -2.89 -22.60 -10.47
C PRO A 146 -4.11 -22.87 -9.57
N LYS A 147 -4.40 -24.14 -9.24
CA LYS A 147 -5.51 -24.51 -8.34
C LYS A 147 -5.24 -24.03 -6.91
N GLN A 148 -4.09 -24.41 -6.35
CA GLN A 148 -3.65 -24.01 -5.00
C GLN A 148 -3.54 -22.49 -4.89
N TYR A 149 -3.04 -21.82 -5.93
CA TYR A 149 -2.95 -20.36 -6.00
C TYR A 149 -4.35 -19.69 -6.05
N GLN A 150 -5.29 -20.23 -6.83
CA GLN A 150 -6.66 -19.73 -6.87
C GLN A 150 -7.35 -19.87 -5.49
N ASP A 151 -7.17 -21.00 -4.81
CA ASP A 151 -7.71 -21.23 -3.47
C ASP A 151 -7.09 -20.28 -2.43
N LEU A 152 -5.77 -20.03 -2.50
CA LEU A 152 -5.09 -19.02 -1.69
C LEU A 152 -5.69 -17.63 -1.89
N CYS A 153 -5.86 -17.18 -3.14
CA CYS A 153 -6.45 -15.88 -3.46
C CYS A 153 -7.91 -15.77 -2.98
N LYS A 154 -8.69 -16.86 -3.10
CA LYS A 154 -10.08 -16.93 -2.62
C LYS A 154 -10.16 -16.86 -1.09
N GLN A 155 -9.28 -17.54 -0.37
CA GLN A 155 -9.26 -17.56 1.10
C GLN A 155 -8.78 -16.24 1.71
N THR A 156 -7.77 -15.59 1.12
CA THR A 156 -7.14 -14.37 1.64
C THR A 156 -7.81 -13.08 1.15
N LEU A 157 -7.89 -12.88 -0.17
CA LEU A 157 -8.39 -11.65 -0.79
C LEU A 157 -9.90 -11.72 -1.09
N GLY A 158 -10.41 -12.91 -1.39
CA GLY A 158 -11.78 -13.14 -1.86
C GLY A 158 -11.99 -12.83 -3.35
N ARG A 159 -10.90 -12.80 -4.13
CA ARG A 159 -10.86 -12.56 -5.59
C ARG A 159 -9.52 -13.06 -6.14
N PRO A 160 -9.40 -13.42 -7.42
CA PRO A 160 -8.10 -13.71 -8.03
C PRO A 160 -7.18 -12.48 -7.95
N LEU A 161 -5.89 -12.74 -7.79
CA LEU A 161 -4.82 -11.78 -7.99
C LEU A 161 -4.04 -12.24 -9.23
N HIS A 162 -4.05 -11.43 -10.29
CA HIS A 162 -3.32 -11.76 -11.51
C HIS A 162 -1.91 -11.18 -11.42
N HIS A 163 -0.90 -12.00 -11.70
CA HIS A 163 0.45 -11.51 -12.00
C HIS A 163 0.42 -10.97 -13.43
N GLN A 164 0.94 -9.76 -13.63
CA GLN A 164 1.09 -9.14 -14.94
C GLN A 164 2.57 -8.75 -15.07
N PRO A 165 3.34 -9.36 -16.00
CA PRO A 165 4.70 -8.93 -16.27
C PRO A 165 4.75 -7.46 -16.66
N ASN A 166 5.80 -6.75 -16.24
CA ASN A 166 5.94 -5.30 -16.48
C ASN A 166 5.83 -4.90 -17.96
N ASP A 167 6.19 -5.80 -18.88
CA ASP A 167 6.20 -5.60 -20.33
C ASP A 167 4.79 -5.67 -20.95
N SER A 168 3.80 -6.17 -20.22
CA SER A 168 2.43 -6.32 -20.70
C SER A 168 1.67 -4.99 -20.67
N SER A 169 1.80 -4.19 -21.74
CA SER A 169 1.00 -3.00 -22.06
C SER A 169 1.01 -1.84 -21.05
N THR A 170 1.81 -1.92 -19.97
CA THR A 170 1.78 -0.95 -18.88
C THR A 170 2.73 0.21 -19.18
N THR A 171 2.22 1.44 -19.17
CA THR A 171 3.05 2.63 -19.46
C THR A 171 4.05 2.89 -18.32
N PRO A 172 5.22 3.51 -18.59
CA PRO A 172 6.18 3.86 -17.54
C PRO A 172 5.56 4.66 -16.40
N LYS A 173 4.66 5.61 -16.71
CA LYS A 173 3.90 6.38 -15.71
C LYS A 173 3.06 5.49 -14.79
N GLN A 174 2.43 4.44 -15.31
CA GLN A 174 1.66 3.48 -14.52
C GLN A 174 2.58 2.60 -13.66
N GLN A 175 3.73 2.14 -14.18
CA GLN A 175 4.72 1.39 -13.41
C GLN A 175 5.24 2.23 -12.22
N THR A 176 5.65 3.48 -12.47
CA THR A 176 6.04 4.44 -11.42
C THR A 176 4.95 4.66 -10.38
N GLN A 177 3.69 4.81 -10.81
CA GLN A 177 2.55 4.93 -9.90
C GLN A 177 2.36 3.66 -9.05
N GLN A 178 2.35 2.48 -9.66
CA GLN A 178 2.18 1.20 -8.96
C GLN A 178 3.30 0.95 -7.92
N PHE A 179 4.52 1.35 -8.23
CA PHE A 179 5.68 1.29 -7.33
C PHE A 179 5.56 2.25 -6.14
N PHE A 180 5.30 3.54 -6.37
CA PHE A 180 5.15 4.51 -5.27
C PHE A 180 3.86 4.31 -4.44
N GLU A 181 2.81 3.74 -5.04
CA GLU A 181 1.66 3.25 -4.29
C GLU A 181 2.01 2.04 -3.39
N ALA A 182 2.85 1.12 -3.87
CA ALA A 182 3.34 0.01 -3.05
C ALA A 182 4.19 0.52 -1.88
N TRP A 183 5.11 1.47 -2.13
CA TRP A 183 5.87 2.17 -1.09
C TRP A 183 4.95 2.80 -0.03
N ARG A 184 4.02 3.64 -0.47
CA ARG A 184 3.09 4.37 0.41
C ARG A 184 2.28 3.44 1.31
N VAL A 185 1.76 2.35 0.75
CA VAL A 185 0.92 1.40 1.51
C VAL A 185 1.76 0.48 2.39
N SER A 186 2.95 0.06 1.93
CA SER A 186 3.89 -0.75 2.70
C SER A 186 4.40 -0.01 3.94
N CYS A 187 4.80 1.27 3.81
CA CYS A 187 5.12 2.13 4.95
C CYS A 187 3.93 2.23 5.93
N GLY A 188 2.72 2.48 5.42
CA GLY A 188 1.51 2.54 6.25
C GLY A 188 1.20 1.24 7.01
N LEU A 189 1.52 0.07 6.44
CA LEU A 189 1.36 -1.22 7.11
C LEU A 189 2.30 -1.41 8.31
N HIS A 190 3.46 -0.75 8.35
CA HIS A 190 4.43 -0.86 9.45
C HIS A 190 4.49 0.39 10.35
N ALA A 191 3.47 1.26 10.28
CA ALA A 191 3.39 2.55 11.00
C ALA A 191 4.42 3.61 10.58
N TYR A 192 5.07 3.45 9.43
CA TYR A 192 6.08 4.38 8.91
C TYR A 192 5.45 5.50 8.09
N GLN A 193 6.06 6.69 8.13
CA GLN A 193 5.61 7.84 7.35
C GLN A 193 6.34 7.84 5.98
N PRO A 194 5.65 7.67 4.84
CA PRO A 194 6.31 7.48 3.55
C PRO A 194 7.05 8.72 3.01
N ARG A 195 6.88 9.89 3.64
CA ARG A 195 7.59 11.16 3.33
C ARG A 195 8.81 11.40 4.23
N ASN A 196 8.94 10.67 5.34
CA ASN A 196 9.99 10.83 6.33
C ASN A 196 10.02 9.56 7.20
N THR A 197 10.65 8.52 6.69
CA THR A 197 10.86 7.26 7.43
C THR A 197 12.34 7.04 7.66
N LEU A 198 12.67 6.45 8.82
CA LEU A 198 14.05 6.09 9.20
C LEU A 198 14.35 4.61 8.93
N LEU A 199 13.37 3.84 8.47
CA LEU A 199 13.48 2.41 8.20
C LEU A 199 12.74 2.05 6.91
N LEU A 200 13.25 1.07 6.17
CA LEU A 200 12.55 0.45 5.06
C LEU A 200 11.43 -0.47 5.60
N PRO A 201 10.22 -0.44 5.03
CA PRO A 201 9.18 -1.43 5.34
C PRO A 201 9.60 -2.81 4.82
N ARG A 202 9.19 -3.89 5.50
CA ARG A 202 9.70 -5.26 5.25
C ARG A 202 9.80 -5.62 3.78
N LEU A 203 8.74 -5.40 3.00
CA LEU A 203 8.67 -5.78 1.59
C LEU A 203 9.79 -5.16 0.71
N PHE A 204 10.31 -3.99 1.06
CA PHE A 204 11.43 -3.33 0.37
C PHE A 204 12.81 -3.71 0.95
N ALA A 205 12.84 -4.31 2.14
CA ALA A 205 14.07 -4.71 2.83
C ALA A 205 14.42 -6.20 2.67
N VAL A 206 13.50 -7.03 2.15
CA VAL A 206 13.70 -8.49 2.03
C VAL A 206 14.94 -8.81 1.20
N ASP A 207 15.03 -8.31 -0.03
CA ASP A 207 16.13 -8.64 -0.95
C ASP A 207 17.50 -8.26 -0.37
N GLN A 208 17.60 -7.07 0.24
CA GLN A 208 18.82 -6.59 0.88
C GLN A 208 19.24 -7.44 2.08
N VAL A 209 18.30 -7.88 2.92
CA VAL A 209 18.62 -8.72 4.09
C VAL A 209 18.93 -10.17 3.69
N LEU A 210 18.42 -10.62 2.55
CA LEU A 210 18.73 -11.94 1.98
C LEU A 210 20.04 -11.95 1.16
N ASN A 211 20.57 -10.80 0.76
CA ASN A 211 21.56 -10.66 -0.33
C ASN A 211 21.10 -11.43 -1.57
N TRP A 212 19.84 -11.21 -1.98
CA TRP A 212 19.22 -11.97 -3.07
C TRP A 212 19.94 -11.71 -4.40
N GLN A 213 20.16 -12.78 -5.17
CA GLN A 213 20.76 -12.68 -6.51
C GLN A 213 19.84 -11.85 -7.42
N ASP A 214 20.42 -10.84 -8.07
CA ASP A 214 19.70 -9.85 -8.88
C ASP A 214 18.58 -9.11 -8.11
N GLY A 215 18.66 -9.07 -6.77
CA GLY A 215 17.66 -8.43 -5.91
C GLY A 215 17.56 -6.91 -6.06
N GLN A 216 16.44 -6.34 -5.60
CA GLN A 216 16.23 -4.89 -5.58
C GLN A 216 16.76 -4.28 -4.28
N TYR A 217 17.67 -3.31 -4.39
CA TYR A 217 18.31 -2.63 -3.27
C TYR A 217 17.91 -1.15 -3.30
N PHE A 218 17.40 -0.63 -2.18
CA PHE A 218 16.85 0.73 -2.10
C PHE A 218 17.61 1.59 -1.10
N ASP A 219 18.09 2.74 -1.56
CA ASP A 219 18.52 3.81 -0.67
C ASP A 219 17.29 4.55 -0.11
N LEU A 220 17.26 4.72 1.21
CA LEU A 220 16.13 5.29 1.94
C LEU A 220 15.93 6.79 1.67
N GLU A 221 17.03 7.55 1.52
CA GLU A 221 17.01 8.98 1.25
C GLU A 221 16.54 9.22 -0.18
N LEU A 222 17.12 8.49 -1.14
CA LEU A 222 16.73 8.55 -2.55
C LEU A 222 15.25 8.18 -2.73
N MET A 223 14.80 7.06 -2.16
CA MET A 223 13.40 6.64 -2.20
C MET A 223 12.44 7.70 -1.64
N THR A 224 12.82 8.36 -0.54
CA THR A 224 12.01 9.40 0.08
C THR A 224 11.94 10.66 -0.80
N LYS A 225 13.08 11.05 -1.41
CA LYS A 225 13.17 12.18 -2.35
C LYS A 225 12.35 11.93 -3.62
N ASP A 226 12.48 10.77 -4.24
CA ASP A 226 11.77 10.43 -5.48
C ASP A 226 10.26 10.30 -5.24
N TYR A 227 9.85 9.75 -4.10
CA TYR A 227 8.45 9.75 -3.69
C TYR A 227 7.89 11.17 -3.49
N MET A 228 8.68 12.12 -3.00
CA MET A 228 8.27 13.53 -2.90
C MET A 228 8.13 14.19 -4.27
N HIS A 229 9.02 13.91 -5.22
CA HIS A 229 8.88 14.35 -6.62
C HIS A 229 7.63 13.75 -7.29
N TYR A 230 7.34 12.46 -7.05
CA TYR A 230 6.11 11.82 -7.52
C TYR A 230 4.84 12.52 -6.99
N LEU A 231 4.81 12.89 -5.70
CA LEU A 231 3.69 13.63 -5.12
C LEU A 231 3.53 15.04 -5.74
N GLN A 232 4.63 15.74 -6.01
CA GLN A 232 4.61 17.04 -6.69
C GLN A 232 4.04 16.90 -8.11
N ALA A 233 4.54 15.96 -8.91
CA ALA A 233 4.06 15.68 -10.27
C ALA A 233 2.58 15.26 -10.31
N GLN A 234 2.11 14.53 -9.29
CA GLN A 234 0.68 14.21 -9.16
C GLN A 234 -0.14 15.48 -8.91
N SER A 235 0.30 16.36 -8.01
CA SER A 235 -0.42 17.60 -7.68
C SER A 235 -0.52 18.59 -8.85
N SER A 236 0.56 18.78 -9.62
CA SER A 236 0.55 19.68 -10.79
C SER A 236 -0.32 19.13 -11.94
N SER A 237 -0.44 17.80 -12.06
CA SER A 237 -1.35 17.16 -13.01
C SER A 237 -2.83 17.26 -12.64
N SER A 238 -3.16 17.59 -11.38
CA SER A 238 -4.53 17.84 -10.93
C SER A 238 -4.96 19.32 -11.00
N SER A 239 -4.03 20.27 -11.18
CA SER A 239 -4.34 21.70 -11.33
C SER A 239 -4.68 22.16 -12.75
N SER A 240 -4.58 21.28 -13.76
CA SER A 240 -4.94 21.59 -15.16
C SER A 240 -6.41 21.32 -15.52
N GLY A 241 -7.26 20.97 -14.54
CA GLY A 241 -8.67 20.61 -14.75
C GLY A 241 -9.71 21.72 -14.51
N CYS A 242 -9.30 22.95 -14.18
CA CYS A 242 -10.21 24.03 -13.77
C CYS A 242 -9.88 25.39 -14.42
N SER A 243 -9.80 25.46 -15.75
CA SER A 243 -9.89 26.75 -16.46
C SER A 243 -11.37 27.14 -16.59
N SER A 244 -11.90 27.82 -15.57
CA SER A 244 -13.24 28.38 -15.59
C SER A 244 -13.41 29.39 -16.72
N SER A 245 -14.45 29.21 -17.53
CA SER A 245 -14.85 30.16 -18.58
C SER A 245 -15.28 31.49 -17.96
N SER A 246 -14.41 32.50 -18.01
CA SER A 246 -14.75 33.88 -17.67
C SER A 246 -14.39 34.80 -18.82
N ASN A 247 -15.42 35.31 -19.51
CA ASN A 247 -15.26 36.40 -20.47
C ASN A 247 -14.52 37.57 -19.80
N SER A 248 -13.53 38.11 -20.49
CA SER A 248 -13.09 39.50 -20.28
C SER A 248 -12.72 40.09 -21.63
N CYS A 249 -13.70 40.77 -22.19
CA CYS A 249 -13.56 41.57 -23.39
C CYS A 249 -13.00 42.95 -23.04
N SER A 250 -11.84 43.31 -23.58
CA SER A 250 -11.43 44.71 -23.73
C SER A 250 -10.28 44.87 -24.74
N SER A 251 -10.58 45.61 -25.81
CA SER A 251 -9.72 46.41 -26.71
C SER A 251 -8.55 47.13 -25.97
N CYS A 252 -7.48 47.70 -26.54
CA CYS A 252 -7.01 48.14 -27.88
C CYS A 252 -5.48 48.52 -27.77
N SER A 253 -4.64 48.89 -28.77
CA SER A 253 -4.74 49.06 -30.24
C SER A 253 -3.33 49.16 -30.90
N SER A 254 -3.29 49.06 -32.24
CA SER A 254 -2.39 49.72 -33.23
C SER A 254 -0.89 50.00 -32.97
N CYS A 255 -0.01 49.41 -33.83
CA CYS A 255 0.85 50.06 -34.87
C CYS A 255 1.96 49.10 -35.35
N GLY A 256 2.54 49.15 -36.57
CA GLY A 256 2.20 49.84 -37.82
C GLY A 256 3.27 49.64 -38.93
N SER A 257 2.85 49.78 -40.21
CA SER A 257 3.59 50.32 -41.38
C SER A 257 4.76 49.56 -42.08
N GLY A 258 4.73 49.61 -43.44
CA GLY A 258 5.80 49.26 -44.41
C GLY A 258 5.58 47.91 -45.11
N GLY A 259 5.42 47.77 -46.44
CA GLY A 259 5.87 48.58 -47.59
C GLY A 259 7.26 48.12 -48.05
N GLY A 260 7.54 47.78 -49.31
CA GLY A 260 6.75 47.70 -50.54
C GLY A 260 7.60 47.06 -51.66
N ASP A 261 7.01 46.88 -52.85
CA ASP A 261 7.56 46.24 -54.07
C ASP A 261 7.76 44.70 -54.03
#